data_AF-A0AA47M268-F1
#
_entry.id   AF-A0AA47M268-F1
#
_cell.length_a   1.000
_cell.length_b   1.000
_cell.length_c   1.000
_cell.angle_alpha   90.00
_cell.angle_beta   90.00
_cell.angle_gamma   90.00
#
_symmetry.space_group_name_H-M   'P 1'
#
loop_
_entity.id
_entity.type
_entity.pdbx_description
1 polymer ?
#
loop_
_entity_poly.entity_id
_entity_poly.type
_entity_poly.pdbx_seq_one_letter_code
_entity_poly.pdbx_strand_id
1 'polypeptide(L)'
;MANYPAPRTMKLPPELKRRKRGRRSGCRVRNNQRKFKPVLPSVIMGNVRSLTNKVDELAALVKYDRMFRQCSLLCFTESWLNDNVPAAYTEMDGFTMIRHDRDLGKTGKCGGGGVCMYINKQWCHPGHVTEKRRVCDQNIELLVVSCRPYYIPREFSNVIVMVVYIAPSANAKLATDTIARATHDLLSHTPDALVIINGDFNHCSLSSSMPSFKQFVTCPTRSDRTIDLFYANVRDSYYSTALPPLGRSDHNLVLLSNNYTTVARKLPRVTRTVRVWSQEACEELQACLECTDWTVFYDGEPDGLDGSVESVTGYINFCVDMIIPCKTIKVFSNNKPWVTKEIKGAINEKKAAFKSRDRERFKEAQKNLKRAIRLGKKNYKDKVENKLQDCDLRGLWKGFKSMTGYGPACNDIGGNSFSPDEANQFYGRFESMGNLIID
;
A
#
# COMPACT_ATOMS: atom_id res chain seq x y z
N MET A 1 25.49 -49.53 19.48
CA MET A 1 25.64 -48.33 18.63
C MET A 1 25.21 -47.11 19.43
N ALA A 2 26.15 -46.22 19.76
CA ALA A 2 25.91 -45.09 20.65
C ALA A 2 25.12 -43.97 19.95
N ASN A 3 24.00 -43.55 20.57
CA ASN A 3 23.21 -42.39 20.14
C ASN A 3 23.95 -41.10 20.51
N TYR A 4 24.47 -40.40 19.50
CA TYR A 4 24.92 -39.02 19.68
C TYR A 4 23.72 -38.06 19.60
N PRO A 5 23.49 -37.18 20.58
CA PRO A 5 22.44 -36.16 20.48
C PRO A 5 22.85 -35.07 19.48
N ALA A 6 21.91 -34.64 18.64
CA ALA A 6 22.11 -33.57 17.67
C ALA A 6 22.54 -32.26 18.37
N PRO A 7 23.42 -31.45 17.75
CA PRO A 7 23.93 -30.24 18.38
C PRO A 7 22.81 -29.23 18.65
N ARG A 8 22.63 -28.88 19.92
CA ARG A 8 21.76 -27.79 20.38
C ARG A 8 22.18 -26.50 19.68
N THR A 9 21.40 -26.03 18.71
CA THR A 9 21.58 -24.70 18.11
C THR A 9 21.42 -23.66 19.22
N MET A 10 22.52 -23.04 19.66
CA MET A 10 22.48 -21.95 20.65
C MET A 10 21.54 -20.85 20.15
N LYS A 11 20.39 -20.68 20.83
CA LYS A 11 19.50 -19.54 20.60
C LYS A 11 20.15 -18.31 21.23
N LEU A 12 20.84 -17.52 20.40
CA LEU A 12 21.41 -16.24 20.82
C LEU A 12 20.33 -15.34 21.47
N PRO A 13 20.63 -14.70 22.62
CA PRO A 13 19.76 -13.72 23.27
C PRO A 13 19.37 -12.58 22.32
N PRO A 14 18.18 -11.98 22.48
CA PRO A 14 17.70 -10.90 21.61
C PRO A 14 18.66 -9.71 21.53
N GLU A 15 19.38 -9.40 22.62
CA GLU A 15 20.30 -8.27 22.70
C GLU A 15 21.56 -8.49 21.84
N LEU A 16 22.01 -9.74 21.70
CA LEU A 16 23.20 -10.13 20.92
C LEU A 16 22.89 -10.39 19.44
N LYS A 17 21.60 -10.45 19.06
CA LYS A 17 21.20 -10.51 17.65
C LYS A 17 21.49 -9.17 16.99
N ARG A 18 22.64 -9.05 16.33
CA ARG A 18 22.93 -7.95 15.40
C ARG A 18 21.73 -7.74 14.48
N ARG A 19 21.05 -6.61 14.64
CA ARG A 19 19.93 -6.19 13.79
C ARG A 19 20.44 -6.26 12.35
N LYS A 20 19.87 -7.12 11.51
CA LYS A 20 20.24 -7.21 10.08
C LYS A 20 20.10 -5.79 9.51
N ARG A 21 21.22 -5.08 9.33
CA ARG A 21 21.23 -3.78 8.66
C ARG A 21 20.56 -4.02 7.32
N GLY A 22 19.42 -3.40 7.09
CA GLY A 22 18.81 -3.40 5.76
C GLY A 22 19.87 -2.94 4.76
N ARG A 23 19.96 -3.57 3.58
CA ARG A 23 20.84 -3.09 2.51
C ARG A 23 20.54 -1.60 2.31
N ARG A 24 21.58 -0.74 2.39
CA ARG A 24 21.53 0.74 2.31
C ARG A 24 20.81 1.33 1.08
N SER A 25 20.29 0.50 0.17
CA SER A 25 19.65 0.90 -1.09
C SER A 25 18.30 0.22 -1.35
N GLY A 26 17.65 -0.33 -0.31
CA GLY A 26 16.44 -1.14 -0.46
C GLY A 26 15.29 -0.48 -1.24
N CYS A 27 15.06 0.83 -1.06
CA CYS A 27 14.03 1.58 -1.82
C CYS A 27 14.45 1.80 -3.28
N ARG A 28 15.69 2.24 -3.53
CA ARG A 28 16.24 2.44 -4.89
C ARG A 28 16.25 1.15 -5.71
N VAL A 29 16.67 0.03 -5.11
CA VAL A 29 16.65 -1.29 -5.76
C VAL A 29 15.22 -1.74 -6.06
N ARG A 30 14.28 -1.53 -5.13
CA ARG A 30 12.85 -1.83 -5.35
C ARG A 30 12.24 -1.01 -6.47
N ASN A 31 12.58 0.28 -6.57
CA ASN A 31 12.15 1.13 -7.69
C ASN A 31 12.77 0.65 -8.99
N ASN A 32 14.07 0.34 -9.02
CA ASN A 32 14.75 -0.17 -10.20
C ASN A 32 14.19 -1.51 -10.70
N GLN A 33 13.67 -2.36 -9.82
CA GLN A 33 12.99 -3.60 -10.20
C GLN A 33 11.65 -3.37 -10.89
N ARG A 34 10.96 -2.28 -10.55
CA ARG A 34 9.65 -1.92 -11.12
C ARG A 34 9.74 -1.26 -12.49
N LYS A 35 10.93 -0.78 -12.90
CA LYS A 35 11.17 -0.11 -14.19
C LYS A 35 10.11 0.98 -14.44
N PHE A 36 9.24 0.77 -15.43
CA PHE A 36 8.19 1.70 -15.88
C PHE A 36 6.91 1.70 -15.03
N LYS A 37 6.84 0.88 -13.96
CA LYS A 37 5.66 0.77 -13.08
C LYS A 37 5.99 1.12 -11.62
N PRO A 38 6.57 2.31 -11.34
CA PRO A 38 6.90 2.71 -9.97
C PRO A 38 5.62 2.86 -9.14
N VAL A 39 5.75 2.94 -7.80
CA VAL A 39 4.56 3.08 -6.92
C VAL A 39 3.91 4.44 -7.13
N LEU A 40 4.72 5.49 -7.13
CA LEU A 40 4.37 6.84 -7.57
C LEU A 40 5.27 7.19 -8.76
N PRO A 41 4.85 8.07 -9.68
CA PRO A 41 5.65 8.42 -10.86
C PRO A 41 7.01 9.01 -10.48
N SER A 42 8.08 8.60 -11.16
CA SER A 42 9.34 9.33 -11.14
C SER A 42 9.22 10.58 -12.01
N VAL A 43 9.74 11.71 -11.54
CA VAL A 43 9.67 12.98 -12.26
C VAL A 43 11.08 13.55 -12.40
N ILE A 44 11.48 13.91 -13.61
CA ILE A 44 12.63 14.79 -13.84
C ILE A 44 12.05 16.14 -14.19
N MET A 45 12.48 17.18 -13.48
CA MET A 45 12.01 18.54 -13.71
C MET A 45 13.17 19.53 -13.81
N GLY A 46 12.94 20.65 -14.48
CA GLY A 46 13.84 21.80 -14.44
C GLY A 46 13.57 22.83 -15.53
N ASN A 47 14.14 24.01 -15.35
CA ASN A 47 14.13 25.08 -16.33
C ASN A 47 15.21 24.82 -17.40
N VAL A 48 14.79 24.70 -18.67
CA VAL A 48 15.70 24.33 -19.77
C VAL A 48 16.22 25.53 -20.56
N ARG A 49 15.70 26.74 -20.33
CA ARG A 49 16.05 27.96 -21.07
C ARG A 49 16.20 27.72 -22.57
N SER A 50 15.07 27.53 -23.24
CA SER A 50 14.95 27.02 -24.62
C SER A 50 15.22 25.53 -24.75
N LEU A 51 14.22 24.81 -25.27
CA LEU A 51 14.34 23.39 -25.56
C LEU A 51 14.86 23.13 -26.98
N THR A 52 14.69 24.06 -27.92
CA THR A 52 14.93 23.83 -29.35
C THR A 52 16.36 23.42 -29.67
N ASN A 53 17.35 23.95 -28.93
CA ASN A 53 18.77 23.62 -29.08
C ASN A 53 19.25 22.45 -28.21
N LYS A 54 18.34 21.78 -27.49
CA LYS A 54 18.64 20.71 -26.53
C LYS A 54 17.89 19.41 -26.80
N VAL A 55 17.10 19.36 -27.87
CA VAL A 55 16.31 18.17 -28.21
C VAL A 55 17.21 16.96 -28.45
N ASP A 56 18.31 17.12 -29.20
CA ASP A 56 19.23 16.03 -29.51
C ASP A 56 19.92 15.47 -28.25
N GLU A 57 20.35 16.36 -27.36
CA GLU A 57 20.93 15.97 -26.06
C GLU A 57 19.90 15.23 -25.21
N LEU A 58 18.67 15.74 -25.13
CA LEU A 58 17.59 15.09 -24.40
C LEU A 58 17.23 13.72 -25.01
N ALA A 59 17.20 13.61 -26.33
CA ALA A 59 16.97 12.35 -27.04
C ALA A 59 18.10 11.35 -26.76
N ALA A 60 19.36 11.80 -26.73
CA ALA A 60 20.50 10.97 -26.34
C ALA A 60 20.39 10.51 -24.88
N LEU A 61 20.01 11.39 -23.95
CA LEU A 61 19.79 11.03 -22.54
C LEU A 61 18.68 9.98 -22.41
N VAL A 62 17.55 10.15 -23.08
CA VAL A 62 16.47 9.16 -23.10
C VAL A 62 16.94 7.82 -23.70
N LYS A 63 17.75 7.85 -24.76
CA LYS A 63 18.22 6.65 -25.45
C LYS A 63 19.31 5.90 -24.71
N TYR A 64 20.23 6.57 -24.02
CA TYR A 64 21.42 5.96 -23.42
C TYR A 64 21.38 5.93 -21.88
N ASP A 65 20.82 6.95 -21.24
CA ASP A 65 20.67 6.97 -19.78
C ASP A 65 19.38 6.25 -19.35
N ARG A 66 19.56 5.19 -18.56
CA ARG A 66 18.47 4.41 -17.99
C ARG A 66 17.52 5.27 -17.13
N MET A 67 18.06 6.27 -16.43
CA MET A 67 17.29 7.15 -15.55
C MET A 67 16.25 7.95 -16.33
N PHE A 68 16.68 8.61 -17.41
CA PHE A 68 15.79 9.36 -18.30
C PHE A 68 14.83 8.42 -19.03
N ARG A 69 15.33 7.30 -19.56
CA ARG A 69 14.51 6.32 -20.26
C ARG A 69 13.36 5.76 -19.42
N GLN A 70 13.63 5.48 -18.15
CA GLN A 70 12.67 4.87 -17.21
C GLN A 70 11.92 5.92 -16.37
N CYS A 71 12.20 7.21 -16.57
CA CYS A 71 11.46 8.26 -15.91
C CYS A 71 10.00 8.24 -16.37
N SER A 72 9.07 8.50 -15.45
CA SER A 72 7.63 8.48 -15.78
C SER A 72 7.23 9.78 -16.47
N LEU A 73 7.77 10.90 -15.99
CA LEU A 73 7.46 12.26 -16.41
C LEU A 73 8.74 13.07 -16.55
N LEU A 74 8.89 13.81 -17.65
CA LEU A 74 9.90 14.86 -17.81
C LEU A 74 9.16 16.19 -17.93
N CYS A 75 9.32 17.10 -16.97
CA CYS A 75 8.60 18.36 -16.91
C CYS A 75 9.57 19.53 -17.07
N PHE A 76 9.40 20.35 -18.10
CA PHE A 76 10.31 21.45 -18.37
C PHE A 76 9.58 22.79 -18.40
N THR A 77 10.23 23.78 -17.82
CA THR A 77 9.82 25.19 -17.88
C THR A 77 10.77 25.96 -18.79
N GLU A 78 10.29 27.10 -19.30
CA GLU A 78 11.00 27.90 -20.31
C GLU A 78 11.37 27.08 -21.55
N SER A 79 10.39 26.36 -22.10
CA SER A 79 10.58 25.58 -23.33
C SER A 79 10.93 26.47 -24.54
N TRP A 80 10.46 27.73 -24.53
CA TRP A 80 10.57 28.73 -25.60
C TRP A 80 10.06 28.22 -26.96
N LEU A 81 9.19 27.22 -26.92
CA LEU A 81 8.50 26.72 -28.09
C LEU A 81 7.38 27.68 -28.50
N ASN A 82 7.06 27.66 -29.78
CA ASN A 82 6.00 28.44 -30.38
C ASN A 82 5.37 27.63 -31.53
N ASP A 83 4.30 28.17 -32.11
CA ASP A 83 3.55 27.51 -33.18
C ASP A 83 4.38 27.26 -34.45
N ASN A 84 5.48 27.99 -34.63
CA ASN A 84 6.39 27.79 -35.77
C ASN A 84 7.30 26.57 -35.59
N VAL A 85 7.43 26.01 -34.38
CA VAL A 85 8.20 24.80 -34.13
C VAL A 85 7.29 23.57 -34.28
N PRO A 86 7.44 22.77 -35.36
CA PRO A 86 6.59 21.62 -35.59
C PRO A 86 6.71 20.59 -34.47
N ALA A 87 5.60 19.92 -34.14
CA ALA A 87 5.57 18.90 -33.09
C ALA A 87 6.58 17.76 -33.32
N ALA A 88 6.80 17.39 -34.60
CA ALA A 88 7.74 16.36 -35.01
C ALA A 88 9.20 16.68 -34.62
N TYR A 89 9.59 17.96 -34.58
CA TYR A 89 10.93 18.36 -34.16
C TYR A 89 11.18 18.11 -32.67
N THR A 90 10.12 18.19 -31.86
CA THR A 90 10.18 17.99 -30.41
C THR A 90 9.73 16.58 -29.99
N GLU A 91 9.45 15.70 -30.95
CA GLU A 91 9.01 14.34 -30.63
C GLU A 91 10.20 13.50 -30.14
N MET A 92 9.95 12.73 -29.08
CA MET A 92 10.93 11.80 -28.53
C MET A 92 10.38 10.39 -28.50
N ASP A 93 11.18 9.42 -28.93
CA ASP A 93 10.78 8.02 -28.92
C ASP A 93 10.46 7.54 -27.50
N GLY A 94 9.37 6.78 -27.37
CA GLY A 94 8.87 6.30 -26.08
C GLY A 94 8.16 7.34 -25.21
N PHE A 95 8.06 8.61 -25.62
CA PHE A 95 7.36 9.66 -24.87
C PHE A 95 6.27 10.34 -25.69
N THR A 96 5.22 10.79 -25.01
CA THR A 96 4.18 11.66 -25.58
C THR A 96 4.36 13.05 -24.98
N MET A 97 4.54 14.06 -25.83
CA MET A 97 4.70 15.44 -25.41
C MET A 97 3.34 16.13 -25.27
N ILE A 98 3.16 16.91 -24.21
CA ILE A 98 2.11 17.92 -24.07
C ILE A 98 2.80 19.22 -23.72
N ARG A 99 2.50 20.28 -24.47
CA ARG A 99 3.10 21.61 -24.27
C ARG A 99 2.05 22.71 -24.25
N HIS A 100 2.37 23.76 -23.51
CA HIS A 100 1.65 25.01 -23.52
C HIS A 100 2.65 26.15 -23.77
N ASP A 101 2.58 26.69 -24.97
CA ASP A 101 3.47 27.75 -25.44
C ASP A 101 2.96 29.11 -24.89
N ARG A 102 3.89 30.04 -24.63
CA ARG A 102 3.55 31.36 -24.08
C ARG A 102 2.82 32.20 -25.12
N ASP A 103 1.70 32.78 -24.72
CA ASP A 103 0.98 33.79 -25.50
C ASP A 103 1.56 35.19 -25.20
N LEU A 104 2.27 35.76 -26.18
CA LEU A 104 2.91 37.08 -26.03
C LEU A 104 1.87 38.21 -25.90
N GLY A 105 0.71 38.08 -26.55
CA GLY A 105 -0.37 39.07 -26.50
C GLY A 105 -1.01 39.17 -25.13
N LYS A 106 -1.16 38.04 -24.43
CA LYS A 106 -1.74 38.00 -23.07
C LYS A 106 -0.76 38.33 -21.95
N THR A 107 0.52 38.02 -22.17
CA THR A 107 1.54 38.20 -21.12
C THR A 107 2.21 39.57 -21.17
N GLY A 108 2.17 40.28 -22.29
CA GLY A 108 2.85 41.57 -22.49
C GLY A 108 4.38 41.45 -22.41
N LYS A 109 4.94 40.25 -22.64
CA LYS A 109 6.38 39.96 -22.54
C LYS A 109 7.00 39.82 -23.94
N CYS A 110 8.28 40.16 -24.06
CA CYS A 110 8.98 40.20 -25.35
C CYS A 110 9.52 38.85 -25.85
N GLY A 111 9.42 37.78 -25.06
CA GLY A 111 9.90 36.45 -25.48
C GLY A 111 10.04 35.45 -24.31
N GLY A 112 10.47 34.24 -24.65
CA GLY A 112 10.71 33.14 -23.71
C GLY A 112 9.43 32.54 -23.10
N GLY A 113 9.61 31.73 -22.03
CA GLY A 113 8.51 31.04 -21.35
C GLY A 113 8.07 29.75 -22.01
N GLY A 114 6.83 29.36 -21.77
CA GLY A 114 6.26 28.08 -22.17
C GLY A 114 6.61 26.98 -21.17
N VAL A 115 5.68 26.05 -21.03
CA VAL A 115 5.83 24.85 -20.20
C VAL A 115 5.56 23.61 -21.03
N CYS A 116 6.31 22.55 -20.82
CA CYS A 116 6.04 21.27 -21.49
C CYS A 116 6.27 20.08 -20.58
N MET A 117 5.66 18.97 -20.93
CA MET A 117 5.75 17.72 -20.21
C MET A 117 5.83 16.56 -21.21
N TYR A 118 6.78 15.68 -21.01
CA TYR A 118 6.88 14.40 -21.70
C TYR A 118 6.42 13.28 -20.78
N ILE A 119 5.47 12.48 -21.27
CA ILE A 119 4.88 11.35 -20.55
C ILE A 119 5.38 10.06 -21.17
N ASN A 120 5.96 9.17 -20.36
CA ASN A 120 6.48 7.90 -20.85
C ASN A 120 5.34 6.96 -21.26
N LYS A 121 5.33 6.53 -22.54
CA LYS A 121 4.31 5.63 -23.12
C LYS A 121 4.26 4.27 -22.42
N GLN A 122 5.35 3.84 -21.77
CA GLN A 122 5.42 2.60 -21.00
C GLN A 122 4.93 2.74 -19.55
N TRP A 123 4.81 3.97 -19.05
CA TRP A 123 4.23 4.27 -17.73
C TRP A 123 2.73 4.52 -17.83
N CYS A 124 2.30 5.33 -18.80
CA CYS A 124 0.90 5.67 -19.03
C CYS A 124 0.55 5.51 -20.52
N HIS A 125 -0.61 4.91 -20.79
CA HIS A 125 -1.11 4.80 -22.16
C HIS A 125 -1.53 6.19 -22.66
N PRO A 126 -1.19 6.59 -23.91
CA PRO A 126 -1.54 7.91 -24.44
C PRO A 126 -3.05 8.21 -24.39
N GLY A 127 -3.92 7.24 -24.66
CA GLY A 127 -5.37 7.40 -24.56
C GLY A 127 -5.92 7.58 -23.13
N HIS A 128 -5.09 7.42 -22.10
CA HIS A 128 -5.44 7.69 -20.70
C HIS A 128 -4.81 8.98 -20.17
N VAL A 129 -4.28 9.80 -21.07
CA VAL A 129 -3.77 11.13 -20.78
C VAL A 129 -4.83 12.13 -21.23
N THR A 130 -5.32 12.92 -20.30
CA THR A 130 -6.32 13.96 -20.57
C THR A 130 -5.82 15.29 -20.07
N GLU A 131 -5.74 16.26 -20.95
CA GLU A 131 -5.48 17.62 -20.56
C GLU A 131 -6.69 18.20 -19.83
N LYS A 132 -6.46 18.89 -18.71
CA LYS A 132 -7.54 19.43 -17.87
C LYS A 132 -7.63 20.94 -17.94
N ARG A 133 -6.49 21.63 -17.98
CA ARG A 133 -6.45 23.10 -17.93
C ARG A 133 -5.14 23.63 -18.48
N ARG A 134 -5.22 24.72 -19.22
CA ARG A 134 -4.11 25.60 -19.59
C ARG A 134 -4.42 27.01 -19.11
N VAL A 135 -3.43 27.67 -18.51
CA VAL A 135 -3.53 29.09 -18.13
C VAL A 135 -2.26 29.78 -18.58
N CYS A 136 -2.41 30.90 -19.28
CA CYS A 136 -1.31 31.77 -19.66
C CYS A 136 -1.77 33.21 -19.40
N ASP A 137 -1.33 33.74 -18.26
CA ASP A 137 -1.58 35.09 -17.80
C ASP A 137 -0.24 35.81 -17.57
N GLN A 138 -0.27 37.14 -17.37
CA GLN A 138 0.93 37.92 -17.04
C GLN A 138 1.72 37.36 -15.85
N ASN A 139 1.01 36.75 -14.89
CA ASN A 139 1.56 36.25 -13.63
C ASN A 139 1.97 34.77 -13.68
N ILE A 140 1.34 33.93 -14.50
CA ILE A 140 1.52 32.47 -14.43
C ILE A 140 1.29 31.79 -15.78
N GLU A 141 2.13 30.79 -16.04
CA GLU A 141 1.91 29.77 -17.06
C GLU A 141 1.71 28.42 -16.37
N LEU A 142 0.57 27.79 -16.62
CA LEU A 142 0.15 26.56 -15.96
C LEU A 142 -0.36 25.56 -17.01
N LEU A 143 0.20 24.36 -16.98
CA LEU A 143 -0.28 23.21 -17.73
C LEU A 143 -0.71 22.11 -16.77
N VAL A 144 -1.97 21.68 -16.85
CA VAL A 144 -2.54 20.62 -16.02
C VAL A 144 -2.94 19.43 -16.87
N VAL A 145 -2.38 18.27 -16.53
CA VAL A 145 -2.67 17.01 -17.21
C VAL A 145 -3.03 15.94 -16.20
N SER A 146 -4.11 15.22 -16.46
CA SER A 146 -4.49 14.03 -15.71
C SER A 146 -4.08 12.77 -16.47
N CYS A 147 -3.41 11.86 -15.78
CA CYS A 147 -2.90 10.59 -16.29
C CYS A 147 -3.44 9.43 -15.47
N ARG A 148 -3.85 8.35 -16.15
CA ARG A 148 -4.15 7.06 -15.50
C ARG A 148 -3.12 5.99 -15.91
N PRO A 149 -2.03 5.80 -15.14
CA PRO A 149 -0.95 4.90 -15.50
C PRO A 149 -1.36 3.42 -15.44
N TYR A 150 -0.58 2.53 -16.05
CA TYR A 150 -0.85 1.08 -16.03
C TYR A 150 -0.85 0.48 -14.63
N TYR A 151 -0.12 1.09 -13.71
CA TYR A 151 -0.13 0.74 -12.30
C TYR A 151 -0.27 2.01 -11.48
N ILE A 152 -1.28 2.02 -10.60
CA ILE A 152 -1.47 3.02 -9.57
C ILE A 152 -1.87 2.31 -8.27
N PRO A 153 -1.38 2.73 -7.09
CA PRO A 153 -1.88 2.23 -5.82
C PRO A 153 -3.39 2.42 -5.71
N ARG A 154 -4.09 1.49 -5.08
CA ARG A 154 -5.56 1.55 -4.92
C ARG A 154 -6.06 2.78 -4.15
N GLU A 155 -5.16 3.43 -3.43
CA GLU A 155 -5.40 4.67 -2.69
C GLU A 155 -5.59 5.87 -3.61
N PHE A 156 -5.16 5.78 -4.87
CA PHE A 156 -5.26 6.87 -5.82
C PHE A 156 -6.11 6.47 -7.02
N SER A 157 -6.99 7.37 -7.45
CA SER A 157 -7.85 7.18 -8.61
C SER A 157 -7.12 7.47 -9.93
N ASN A 158 -6.38 8.57 -9.97
CA ASN A 158 -5.56 9.06 -11.09
C ASN A 158 -4.39 9.91 -10.57
N VAL A 159 -3.49 10.28 -11.47
CA VAL A 159 -2.39 11.22 -11.21
C VAL A 159 -2.67 12.52 -11.94
N ILE A 160 -2.64 13.64 -11.23
CA ILE A 160 -2.76 14.98 -11.79
C ILE A 160 -1.41 15.66 -11.67
N VAL A 161 -0.88 16.12 -12.81
CA VAL A 161 0.42 16.78 -12.90
C VAL A 161 0.19 18.21 -13.35
N MET A 162 0.71 19.15 -12.59
CA MET A 162 0.69 20.58 -12.86
C MET A 162 2.12 21.06 -13.08
N VAL A 163 2.41 21.56 -14.28
CA VAL A 163 3.69 22.22 -14.61
C VAL A 163 3.47 23.72 -14.56
N VAL A 164 4.25 24.41 -13.73
CA VAL A 164 4.06 25.82 -13.39
C VAL A 164 5.32 26.61 -13.74
N TYR A 165 5.14 27.74 -14.41
CA TYR A 165 6.18 28.75 -14.53
C TYR A 165 5.65 30.11 -14.06
N ILE A 166 6.34 30.71 -13.11
CA ILE A 166 6.05 32.06 -12.60
C ILE A 166 7.24 32.94 -12.92
N ALA A 167 7.02 34.02 -13.68
CA ALA A 167 8.10 34.93 -14.04
C ALA A 167 8.60 35.73 -12.82
N PRO A 168 9.88 36.17 -12.80
CA PRO A 168 10.43 36.95 -11.69
C PRO A 168 9.69 38.25 -11.39
N SER A 169 9.08 38.88 -12.40
CA SER A 169 8.30 40.11 -12.27
C SER A 169 6.82 39.89 -11.92
N ALA A 170 6.37 38.64 -11.79
CA ALA A 170 4.97 38.32 -11.55
C ALA A 170 4.52 38.61 -10.11
N ASN A 171 3.22 38.89 -9.95
CA ASN A 171 2.61 38.99 -8.63
C ASN A 171 2.41 37.59 -8.03
N ALA A 172 3.21 37.29 -6.99
CA ALA A 172 3.23 35.99 -6.33
C ALA A 172 1.86 35.57 -5.79
N LYS A 173 1.09 36.50 -5.21
CA LYS A 173 -0.21 36.21 -4.59
C LYS A 173 -1.23 35.77 -5.62
N LEU A 174 -1.34 36.49 -6.73
CA LEU A 174 -2.26 36.15 -7.83
C LEU A 174 -1.88 34.82 -8.49
N ALA A 175 -0.58 34.54 -8.65
CA ALA A 175 -0.11 33.26 -9.16
C ALA A 175 -0.47 32.11 -8.21
N THR A 176 -0.20 32.26 -6.90
CA THR A 176 -0.51 31.24 -5.89
C THR A 176 -2.02 30.97 -5.80
N ASP A 177 -2.84 32.03 -5.87
CA ASP A 177 -4.31 31.92 -5.82
C ASP A 177 -4.85 31.19 -7.06
N THR A 178 -4.23 31.38 -8.21
CA THR A 178 -4.60 30.69 -9.45
C THR A 178 -4.26 29.20 -9.37
N ILE A 179 -3.09 28.85 -8.83
CA ILE A 179 -2.72 27.44 -8.59
C ILE A 179 -3.64 26.80 -7.57
N ALA A 180 -3.93 27.49 -6.46
CA ALA A 180 -4.80 26.98 -5.39
C ALA A 180 -6.22 26.73 -5.89
N ARG A 181 -6.83 27.67 -6.61
CA ARG A 181 -8.15 27.49 -7.24
C ARG A 181 -8.16 26.31 -8.19
N ALA A 182 -7.20 26.23 -9.11
CA ALA A 182 -7.11 25.12 -10.06
C ALA A 182 -6.95 23.77 -9.35
N THR A 183 -6.16 23.72 -8.28
CA THR A 183 -5.96 22.51 -7.47
C THR A 183 -7.23 22.10 -6.74
N HIS A 184 -7.93 23.06 -6.12
CA HIS A 184 -9.17 22.83 -5.40
C HIS A 184 -10.28 22.34 -6.34
N ASP A 185 -10.47 22.98 -7.49
CA ASP A 185 -11.43 22.57 -8.52
C ASP A 185 -11.23 21.10 -8.91
N LEU A 186 -9.97 20.68 -9.13
CA LEU A 186 -9.64 19.32 -9.54
C LEU A 186 -9.85 18.30 -8.41
N LEU A 187 -9.53 18.66 -7.18
CA LEU A 187 -9.75 17.80 -6.01
C LEU A 187 -11.25 17.65 -5.69
N SER A 188 -12.08 18.66 -5.97
CA SER A 188 -13.54 18.58 -5.83
C SER A 188 -14.15 17.53 -6.78
N HIS A 189 -13.59 17.37 -7.98
CA HIS A 189 -14.03 16.33 -8.93
C HIS A 189 -13.38 14.97 -8.68
N THR A 190 -12.14 14.94 -8.19
CA THR A 190 -11.37 13.72 -7.95
C THR A 190 -10.63 13.79 -6.61
N PRO A 191 -11.32 13.52 -5.48
CA PRO A 191 -10.76 13.72 -4.14
C PRO A 191 -9.57 12.80 -3.84
N ASP A 192 -9.60 11.57 -4.37
CA ASP A 192 -8.54 10.56 -4.20
C ASP A 192 -7.42 10.69 -5.26
N ALA A 193 -7.30 11.81 -5.96
CA ALA A 193 -6.24 11.99 -6.95
C ALA A 193 -4.87 12.22 -6.28
N LEU A 194 -3.81 11.65 -6.85
CA LEU A 194 -2.45 12.08 -6.55
C LEU A 194 -2.18 13.39 -7.31
N VAL A 195 -2.00 14.49 -6.59
CA VAL A 195 -1.70 15.79 -7.21
C VAL A 195 -0.22 16.12 -7.03
N ILE A 196 0.44 16.43 -8.15
CA ILE A 196 1.85 16.81 -8.24
C ILE A 196 1.90 18.20 -8.88
N ILE A 197 2.52 19.15 -8.20
CA ILE A 197 2.74 20.52 -8.71
C ILE A 197 4.24 20.75 -8.78
N ASN A 198 4.75 21.07 -9.96
CA ASN A 198 6.18 21.21 -10.19
C ASN A 198 6.49 22.32 -11.18
N GLY A 199 7.70 22.87 -11.10
CA GLY A 199 8.22 23.84 -12.06
C GLY A 199 9.03 24.93 -11.39
N ASP A 200 9.12 26.09 -12.04
CA ASP A 200 9.95 27.22 -11.61
C ASP A 200 9.04 28.29 -10.99
N PHE A 201 9.22 28.50 -9.69
CA PHE A 201 8.42 29.42 -8.89
C PHE A 201 9.12 30.76 -8.68
N ASN A 202 10.40 30.88 -9.04
CA ASN A 202 11.25 32.03 -8.73
C ASN A 202 11.15 32.46 -7.25
N HIS A 203 10.36 33.49 -6.93
CA HIS A 203 10.17 34.04 -5.58
C HIS A 203 8.91 33.55 -4.86
N CYS A 204 8.12 32.67 -5.47
CA CYS A 204 6.84 32.21 -4.92
C CYS A 204 6.97 30.93 -4.08
N SER A 205 6.12 30.79 -3.06
CA SER A 205 5.96 29.55 -2.30
C SER A 205 4.49 29.23 -2.07
N LEU A 206 4.14 27.95 -2.19
CA LEU A 206 2.78 27.45 -1.95
C LEU A 206 2.53 27.03 -0.49
N SER A 207 3.55 27.10 0.37
CA SER A 207 3.46 26.61 1.75
C SER A 207 2.35 27.29 2.57
N SER A 208 2.11 28.57 2.35
CA SER A 208 1.12 29.35 3.09
C SER A 208 -0.30 29.14 2.54
N SER A 209 -0.47 29.11 1.21
CA SER A 209 -1.78 28.99 0.57
C SER A 209 -2.31 27.55 0.53
N MET A 210 -1.42 26.55 0.55
CA MET A 210 -1.78 25.13 0.46
C MET A 210 -0.98 24.28 1.46
N PRO A 211 -1.32 24.33 2.77
CA PRO A 211 -0.57 23.64 3.83
C PRO A 211 -0.65 22.10 3.76
N SER A 212 -1.65 21.57 3.03
CA SER A 212 -1.78 20.12 2.80
C SER A 212 -0.72 19.57 1.85
N PHE A 213 -0.10 20.43 1.03
CA PHE A 213 0.93 20.05 0.07
C PHE A 213 2.32 20.17 0.70
N LYS A 214 3.14 19.15 0.53
CA LYS A 214 4.53 19.14 1.01
C LYS A 214 5.50 19.37 -0.14
N GLN A 215 6.50 20.21 0.11
CA GLN A 215 7.61 20.46 -0.80
C GLN A 215 8.68 19.37 -0.65
N PHE A 216 9.29 18.91 -1.75
CA PHE A 216 10.29 17.83 -1.75
C PHE A 216 11.68 18.16 -2.37
N VAL A 217 11.88 19.35 -2.94
CA VAL A 217 13.18 19.75 -3.51
C VAL A 217 14.06 20.38 -2.43
N THR A 218 15.16 19.72 -2.09
CA THR A 218 16.09 20.22 -1.05
C THR A 218 17.46 20.58 -1.61
N CYS A 219 17.71 20.31 -2.90
CA CYS A 219 18.99 20.57 -3.55
C CYS A 219 18.95 21.84 -4.39
N PRO A 220 20.03 22.61 -4.48
CA PRO A 220 20.08 23.85 -5.24
C PRO A 220 19.82 23.60 -6.73
N THR A 221 18.94 24.43 -7.31
CA THR A 221 18.46 24.27 -8.69
C THR A 221 19.00 25.35 -9.60
N ARG A 222 19.38 26.53 -9.07
CA ARG A 222 20.08 27.58 -9.81
C ARG A 222 21.12 28.23 -8.93
N SER A 223 22.40 28.07 -9.26
CA SER A 223 23.51 28.46 -8.37
C SER A 223 23.28 27.84 -6.97
N ASP A 224 23.19 28.63 -5.91
CA ASP A 224 22.90 28.16 -4.54
C ASP A 224 21.42 28.26 -4.14
N ARG A 225 20.53 28.66 -5.06
CA ARG A 225 19.10 28.87 -4.77
C ARG A 225 18.23 27.67 -5.18
N THR A 226 17.20 27.42 -4.39
CA THR A 226 16.14 26.41 -4.66
C THR A 226 14.86 27.09 -5.13
N ILE A 227 14.80 27.43 -6.41
CA ILE A 227 13.64 28.12 -7.02
C ILE A 227 12.74 27.18 -7.83
N ASP A 228 13.27 26.04 -8.26
CA ASP A 228 12.46 25.00 -8.87
C ASP A 228 11.89 24.11 -7.77
N LEU A 229 10.57 24.16 -7.58
CA LEU A 229 9.89 23.52 -6.47
C LEU A 229 9.02 22.36 -6.93
N PHE A 230 8.90 21.35 -6.07
CA PHE A 230 8.02 20.19 -6.28
C PHE A 230 7.15 19.99 -5.05
N TYR A 231 5.84 20.05 -5.23
CA TYR A 231 4.83 19.85 -4.21
C TYR A 231 3.96 18.62 -4.52
N ALA A 232 3.61 17.85 -3.48
CA ALA A 232 2.63 16.77 -3.59
C ALA A 232 1.70 16.71 -2.38
N ASN A 233 0.48 16.21 -2.58
CA ASN A 233 -0.53 16.04 -1.51
C ASN A 233 -0.27 14.83 -0.59
N VAL A 234 0.78 14.04 -0.84
CA VAL A 234 1.13 12.84 -0.07
C VAL A 234 2.42 13.08 0.69
N ARG A 235 2.40 12.86 2.01
CA ARG A 235 3.58 12.96 2.89
C ARG A 235 4.59 11.84 2.61
N ASP A 236 5.88 12.16 2.76
CA ASP A 236 7.00 11.22 2.61
C ASP A 236 7.01 10.43 1.30
N SER A 237 6.53 11.08 0.22
CA SER A 237 6.30 10.46 -1.08
C SER A 237 7.54 10.46 -1.97
N TYR A 238 8.37 11.50 -1.88
CA TYR A 238 9.53 11.69 -2.77
C TYR A 238 10.81 12.02 -2.01
N TYR A 239 11.94 11.81 -2.67
CA TYR A 239 13.22 12.45 -2.36
C TYR A 239 13.79 13.06 -3.64
N SER A 240 14.43 14.21 -3.50
CA SER A 240 15.08 14.92 -4.61
C SER A 240 16.54 14.52 -4.77
N THR A 241 17.03 14.58 -6.00
CA THR A 241 18.44 14.40 -6.35
C THR A 241 18.75 15.36 -7.48
N ALA A 242 19.76 16.21 -7.30
CA ALA A 242 20.21 17.11 -8.36
C ALA A 242 20.84 16.31 -9.52
N LEU A 243 20.58 16.79 -10.72
CA LEU A 243 21.11 16.30 -11.99
C LEU A 243 21.80 17.46 -12.71
N PRO A 244 22.76 17.18 -13.60
CA PRO A 244 23.39 18.23 -14.40
C PRO A 244 22.35 19.01 -15.21
N PRO A 245 22.63 20.29 -15.53
CA PRO A 245 21.78 21.09 -16.41
C PRO A 245 21.69 20.44 -17.79
N LEU A 246 20.56 20.65 -18.47
CA LEU A 246 20.43 20.27 -19.87
C LEU A 246 21.13 21.34 -20.74
N GLY A 247 22.10 20.92 -21.56
CA GLY A 247 22.89 21.80 -22.41
C GLY A 247 23.56 22.93 -21.64
N ARG A 248 23.36 24.16 -22.10
CA ARG A 248 23.91 25.40 -21.48
C ARG A 248 22.93 26.10 -20.54
N SER A 249 21.92 25.41 -20.01
CA SER A 249 21.04 25.99 -18.98
C SER A 249 21.86 26.31 -17.72
N ASP A 250 21.55 27.40 -17.03
CA ASP A 250 22.09 27.72 -15.70
C ASP A 250 21.27 27.09 -14.57
N HIS A 251 20.22 26.33 -14.90
CA HIS A 251 19.45 25.54 -13.95
C HIS A 251 19.81 24.06 -14.03
N ASN A 252 20.09 23.48 -12.86
CA ASN A 252 20.21 22.05 -12.68
C ASN A 252 18.85 21.37 -12.83
N LEU A 253 18.84 20.20 -13.45
CA LEU A 253 17.67 19.33 -13.42
C LEU A 253 17.52 18.69 -12.03
N VAL A 254 16.31 18.29 -11.66
CA VAL A 254 16.04 17.59 -10.41
C VAL A 254 15.28 16.31 -10.69
N LEU A 255 15.80 15.19 -10.21
CA LEU A 255 15.11 13.90 -10.18
C LEU A 255 14.34 13.75 -8.87
N LEU A 256 13.03 13.58 -8.96
CA LEU A 256 12.16 13.18 -7.86
C LEU A 256 11.90 11.68 -7.96
N SER A 257 12.50 10.95 -7.03
CA SER A 257 12.36 9.50 -6.92
C SER A 257 11.38 9.14 -5.83
N ASN A 258 10.54 8.15 -6.12
CA ASN A 258 9.51 7.68 -5.20
C ASN A 258 10.09 7.02 -3.93
N ASN A 259 9.73 7.50 -2.75
CA ASN A 259 9.97 6.85 -1.45
C ASN A 259 8.69 6.27 -0.82
N TYR A 260 7.56 6.40 -1.49
CA TYR A 260 6.27 6.09 -0.93
C TYR A 260 6.10 4.61 -0.60
N THR A 261 5.56 4.38 0.60
CA THR A 261 5.10 3.06 1.05
C THR A 261 3.57 3.04 1.04
N THR A 262 2.99 2.17 0.21
CA THR A 262 1.53 1.98 0.11
C THR A 262 0.92 1.64 1.47
N VAL A 263 -0.29 2.11 1.75
CA VAL A 263 -1.06 1.85 2.98
C VAL A 263 -1.15 0.34 3.25
N ALA A 264 -1.41 -0.47 2.23
CA ALA A 264 -1.45 -1.94 2.36
C ALA A 264 -0.15 -2.56 2.92
N ARG A 265 0.99 -1.89 2.76
CA ARG A 265 2.29 -2.30 3.31
C ARG A 265 2.62 -1.65 4.65
N LYS A 266 2.04 -0.48 4.95
CA LYS A 266 2.16 0.21 6.24
C LYS A 266 1.37 -0.48 7.33
N LEU A 267 0.26 -1.15 6.97
CA LEU A 267 -0.55 -1.89 7.95
C LEU A 267 0.31 -2.94 8.67
N PRO A 268 0.34 -2.90 10.02
CA PRO A 268 1.09 -3.86 10.80
C PRO A 268 0.58 -5.27 10.51
N ARG A 269 1.52 -6.22 10.45
CA ARG A 269 1.16 -7.63 10.33
C ARG A 269 0.61 -8.07 11.66
N VAL A 270 -0.69 -8.33 11.73
CA VAL A 270 -1.31 -8.82 12.97
C VAL A 270 -0.83 -10.25 13.18
N THR A 271 -0.05 -10.46 14.24
CA THR A 271 0.26 -11.79 14.74
C THR A 271 -0.85 -12.20 15.69
N ARG A 272 -1.54 -13.30 15.39
CA ARG A 272 -2.49 -13.92 16.31
C ARG A 272 -1.90 -15.23 16.80
N THR A 273 -1.85 -15.43 18.10
CA THR A 273 -1.69 -16.73 18.71
C THR A 273 -3.02 -17.47 18.59
N VAL A 274 -2.96 -18.69 18.07
CA VAL A 274 -4.12 -19.57 17.94
C VAL A 274 -3.74 -20.91 18.57
N ARG A 275 -4.59 -21.41 19.46
CA ARG A 275 -4.49 -22.76 20.03
C ARG A 275 -4.72 -23.78 18.92
N VAL A 276 -3.83 -24.77 18.81
CA VAL A 276 -3.91 -25.81 17.78
C VAL A 276 -4.49 -27.07 18.39
N TRP A 277 -5.77 -27.29 18.13
CA TRP A 277 -6.50 -28.50 18.52
C TRP A 277 -6.20 -29.63 17.51
N SER A 278 -5.04 -30.28 17.66
CA SER A 278 -4.78 -31.56 16.98
C SER A 278 -5.49 -32.69 17.71
N GLN A 279 -5.77 -33.78 16.99
CA GLN A 279 -6.37 -34.97 17.58
C GLN A 279 -5.55 -35.49 18.78
N GLU A 280 -4.22 -35.60 18.61
CA GLU A 280 -3.29 -35.98 19.68
C GLU A 280 -3.40 -35.07 20.93
N ALA A 281 -3.52 -33.75 20.73
CA ALA A 281 -3.59 -32.80 21.85
C ALA A 281 -4.97 -32.83 22.54
N CYS A 282 -6.03 -33.14 21.79
CA CYS A 282 -7.36 -33.36 22.37
C CYS A 282 -7.39 -34.66 23.19
N GLU A 283 -6.77 -35.73 22.70
CA GLU A 283 -6.68 -37.02 23.39
C GLU A 283 -5.86 -36.90 24.69
N GLU A 284 -4.74 -36.16 24.65
CA GLU A 284 -3.92 -35.89 25.84
C GLU A 284 -4.65 -34.99 26.87
N LEU A 285 -5.40 -33.99 26.40
CA LEU A 285 -6.23 -33.17 27.28
C LEU A 285 -7.35 -33.98 27.93
N GLN A 286 -7.97 -34.88 27.16
CA GLN A 286 -9.00 -35.78 27.67
C GLN A 286 -8.43 -36.69 28.77
N ALA A 287 -7.29 -37.35 28.52
CA ALA A 287 -6.64 -38.20 29.51
C ALA A 287 -6.27 -37.41 30.78
N CYS A 288 -5.80 -36.16 30.64
CA CYS A 288 -5.50 -35.31 31.80
C CYS A 288 -6.75 -35.01 32.65
N LEU A 289 -7.88 -34.70 32.01
CA LEU A 289 -9.13 -34.39 32.71
C LEU A 289 -9.76 -35.65 33.34
N GLU A 290 -9.59 -36.82 32.73
CA GLU A 290 -10.03 -38.11 33.27
C GLU A 290 -9.20 -38.55 34.49
N CYS A 291 -7.90 -38.24 34.51
CA CYS A 291 -7.03 -38.51 35.66
C CYS A 291 -7.11 -37.44 36.77
N THR A 292 -7.89 -36.38 36.57
CA THR A 292 -8.06 -35.33 37.58
C THR A 292 -9.04 -35.80 38.64
N ASP A 293 -8.64 -35.71 39.91
CA ASP A 293 -9.55 -35.89 41.02
C ASP A 293 -10.41 -34.63 41.21
N TRP A 294 -11.65 -34.70 40.74
CA TRP A 294 -12.59 -33.58 40.80
C TRP A 294 -13.14 -33.35 42.22
N THR A 295 -13.01 -34.31 43.14
CA THR A 295 -13.51 -34.20 44.53
C THR A 295 -12.85 -33.04 45.28
N VAL A 296 -11.62 -32.71 44.92
CA VAL A 296 -10.84 -31.60 45.46
C VAL A 296 -11.51 -30.23 45.24
N PHE A 297 -12.34 -30.08 44.21
CA PHE A 297 -13.09 -28.83 43.95
C PHE A 297 -14.43 -28.76 44.70
N TYR A 298 -14.88 -29.88 45.30
CA TYR A 298 -16.09 -29.95 46.10
C TYR A 298 -15.79 -29.84 47.61
N ASP A 299 -14.59 -30.25 48.05
CA ASP A 299 -14.23 -30.32 49.47
C ASP A 299 -13.56 -29.04 50.02
N GLY A 300 -13.35 -28.03 49.18
CA GLY A 300 -12.64 -26.79 49.50
C GLY A 300 -13.48 -25.50 49.43
N GLU A 301 -14.15 -25.19 50.55
CA GLU A 301 -14.28 -23.83 51.11
C GLU A 301 -15.41 -22.85 50.61
N PRO A 302 -15.70 -21.71 51.32
CA PRO A 302 -17.02 -21.33 51.85
C PRO A 302 -17.81 -20.29 51.03
N ASP A 303 -17.41 -19.99 49.79
CA ASP A 303 -17.89 -18.84 49.01
C ASP A 303 -19.01 -19.14 47.99
N GLY A 304 -19.66 -20.31 48.11
CA GLY A 304 -20.81 -20.68 47.28
C GLY A 304 -20.48 -21.11 45.84
N LEU A 305 -21.52 -21.39 45.05
CA LEU A 305 -21.43 -22.00 43.71
C LEU A 305 -20.51 -21.25 42.73
N ASP A 306 -20.45 -19.92 42.82
CA ASP A 306 -19.67 -19.09 41.89
C ASP A 306 -18.15 -19.30 42.08
N GLY A 307 -17.67 -19.47 43.31
CA GLY A 307 -16.25 -19.73 43.61
C GLY A 307 -15.79 -21.11 43.13
N SER A 308 -16.66 -22.12 43.22
CA SER A 308 -16.41 -23.46 42.68
C SER A 308 -16.33 -23.43 41.15
N VAL A 309 -17.24 -22.69 40.48
CA VAL A 309 -17.23 -22.54 39.01
C VAL A 309 -15.98 -21.83 38.54
N GLU A 310 -15.53 -20.79 39.24
CA GLU A 310 -14.30 -20.06 38.89
C GLU A 310 -13.06 -20.95 39.07
N SER A 311 -13.00 -21.76 40.14
CA SER A 311 -11.90 -22.68 40.41
C SER A 311 -11.81 -23.80 39.36
N VAL A 312 -12.94 -24.42 39.02
CA VAL A 312 -13.03 -25.44 37.97
C VAL A 312 -12.66 -24.85 36.61
N THR A 313 -13.19 -23.67 36.28
CA THR A 313 -12.85 -22.96 35.03
C THR A 313 -11.38 -22.59 34.97
N GLY A 314 -10.78 -22.18 36.09
CA GLY A 314 -9.36 -21.90 36.22
C GLY A 314 -8.50 -23.12 35.96
N TYR A 315 -8.85 -24.26 36.57
CA TYR A 315 -8.14 -25.52 36.38
C TYR A 315 -8.24 -26.04 34.94
N ILE A 316 -9.44 -26.01 34.35
CA ILE A 316 -9.62 -26.41 32.94
C ILE A 316 -8.79 -25.52 32.02
N ASN A 317 -8.79 -24.20 32.23
CA ASN A 317 -7.95 -23.30 31.44
C ASN A 317 -6.46 -23.60 31.61
N PHE A 318 -6.02 -23.97 32.82
CA PHE A 318 -4.65 -24.40 33.09
C PHE A 318 -4.29 -25.68 32.31
N CYS A 319 -5.11 -26.72 32.35
CA CYS A 319 -4.89 -27.95 31.58
C CYS A 319 -4.84 -27.66 30.08
N VAL A 320 -5.74 -26.81 29.59
CA VAL A 320 -5.77 -26.39 28.18
C VAL A 320 -4.52 -25.62 27.80
N ASP A 321 -4.01 -24.72 28.65
CA ASP A 321 -2.78 -23.96 28.37
C ASP A 321 -1.51 -24.79 28.47
N MET A 322 -1.51 -25.84 29.31
CA MET A 322 -0.39 -26.77 29.44
C MET A 322 -0.29 -27.71 28.23
N ILE A 323 -1.42 -28.27 27.79
CA ILE A 323 -1.45 -29.37 26.82
C ILE A 323 -1.62 -28.84 25.39
N ILE A 324 -2.47 -27.83 25.17
CA ILE A 324 -2.79 -27.40 23.81
C ILE A 324 -1.71 -26.45 23.28
N PRO A 325 -0.94 -26.85 22.24
CA PRO A 325 0.13 -26.02 21.74
C PRO A 325 -0.38 -24.74 21.09
N CYS A 326 0.21 -23.62 21.45
CA CYS A 326 -0.06 -22.33 20.84
C CYS A 326 0.83 -22.11 19.59
N LYS A 327 0.21 -21.70 18.49
CA LYS A 327 0.94 -21.33 17.26
C LYS A 327 0.69 -19.88 16.89
N THR A 328 1.77 -19.14 16.67
CA THR A 328 1.68 -17.77 16.17
C THR A 328 1.50 -17.76 14.66
N ILE A 329 0.34 -17.30 14.20
CA ILE A 329 0.05 -17.11 12.78
C ILE A 329 0.10 -15.63 12.41
N LYS A 330 0.61 -15.34 11.20
CA LYS A 330 0.58 -14.01 10.61
C LYS A 330 -0.70 -13.85 9.79
N VAL A 331 -1.56 -12.94 10.23
CA VAL A 331 -2.78 -12.56 9.51
C VAL A 331 -2.49 -11.26 8.76
N PHE A 332 -2.70 -11.29 7.45
CA PHE A 332 -2.61 -10.10 6.60
C PHE A 332 -3.99 -9.46 6.49
N SER A 333 -4.07 -8.14 6.54
CA SER A 333 -5.33 -7.39 6.42
C SER A 333 -6.08 -7.69 5.11
N ASN A 334 -5.37 -8.03 4.04
CA ASN A 334 -5.94 -8.36 2.74
C ASN A 334 -6.33 -9.84 2.57
N ASN A 335 -6.20 -10.66 3.63
CA ASN A 335 -6.69 -12.03 3.58
C ASN A 335 -8.21 -12.01 3.64
N LYS A 336 -8.86 -12.56 2.61
CA LYS A 336 -10.31 -12.74 2.66
C LYS A 336 -10.67 -13.68 3.81
N PRO A 337 -11.72 -13.37 4.60
CA PRO A 337 -12.04 -14.09 5.82
C PRO A 337 -12.43 -15.56 5.58
N TRP A 338 -12.91 -15.89 4.38
CA TRP A 338 -13.22 -17.26 3.97
C TRP A 338 -12.00 -18.09 3.51
N VAL A 339 -10.79 -17.52 3.48
CA VAL A 339 -9.58 -18.24 3.06
C VAL A 339 -8.97 -18.99 4.25
N THR A 340 -9.29 -20.26 4.36
CA THR A 340 -8.85 -21.17 5.43
C THR A 340 -7.54 -21.89 5.10
N LYS A 341 -7.04 -22.72 6.03
CA LYS A 341 -5.82 -23.53 5.86
C LYS A 341 -6.02 -24.56 4.74
N GLU A 342 -7.21 -25.15 4.65
CA GLU A 342 -7.58 -26.17 3.65
C GLU A 342 -7.53 -25.58 2.24
N ILE A 343 -8.05 -24.36 2.05
CA ILE A 343 -7.99 -23.66 0.75
C ILE A 343 -6.53 -23.34 0.38
N LYS A 344 -5.70 -22.91 1.34
CA LYS A 344 -4.26 -22.70 1.09
C LYS A 344 -3.55 -24.00 0.74
N GLY A 345 -3.92 -25.11 1.36
CA GLY A 345 -3.47 -26.46 1.03
C GLY A 345 -3.79 -26.84 -0.42
N ALA A 346 -5.06 -26.72 -0.82
CA ALA A 346 -5.52 -27.00 -2.19
C ALA A 346 -4.84 -26.08 -3.23
N ILE A 347 -4.53 -24.83 -2.89
CA ILE A 347 -3.75 -23.93 -3.77
C ILE A 347 -2.32 -24.47 -3.96
N ASN A 348 -1.68 -24.91 -2.87
CA ASN A 348 -0.31 -25.43 -2.94
C ASN A 348 -0.25 -26.76 -3.70
N GLU A 349 -1.23 -27.63 -3.53
CA GLU A 349 -1.35 -28.88 -4.28
C GLU A 349 -1.52 -28.63 -5.78
N LYS A 350 -2.38 -27.67 -6.17
CA LYS A 350 -2.50 -27.25 -7.56
C LYS A 350 -1.17 -26.73 -8.13
N LYS A 351 -0.41 -25.95 -7.35
CA LYS A 351 0.91 -25.45 -7.76
C LYS A 351 1.93 -26.59 -7.91
N ALA A 352 1.90 -27.57 -7.01
CA ALA A 352 2.75 -28.75 -7.08
C ALA A 352 2.45 -29.56 -8.35
N ALA A 353 1.17 -29.85 -8.62
CA ALA A 353 0.73 -30.56 -9.82
C ALA A 353 1.08 -29.82 -11.12
N PHE A 354 1.00 -28.48 -11.13
CA PHE A 354 1.45 -27.68 -12.26
C PHE A 354 2.97 -27.81 -12.49
N LYS A 355 3.76 -27.79 -11.42
CA LYS A 355 5.22 -27.91 -11.49
C LYS A 355 5.66 -29.30 -11.95
N SER A 356 4.93 -30.36 -11.55
CA SER A 356 5.20 -31.74 -11.98
C SER A 356 4.72 -32.05 -13.40
N ARG A 357 4.08 -31.10 -14.10
CA ARG A 357 3.50 -31.26 -15.46
C ARG A 357 2.47 -32.40 -15.58
N ASP A 358 1.91 -32.84 -14.47
CA ASP A 358 0.88 -33.88 -14.44
C ASP A 358 -0.50 -33.24 -14.72
N ARG A 359 -1.06 -33.55 -15.90
CA ARG A 359 -2.33 -32.98 -16.36
C ARG A 359 -3.53 -33.48 -15.58
N GLU A 360 -3.54 -34.73 -15.14
CA GLU A 360 -4.70 -35.32 -14.45
C GLU A 360 -4.76 -34.82 -13.02
N ARG A 361 -3.63 -34.91 -12.31
CA ARG A 361 -3.50 -34.38 -10.95
C ARG A 361 -3.76 -32.86 -10.90
N PHE A 362 -3.40 -32.13 -11.95
CA PHE A 362 -3.72 -30.70 -12.04
C PHE A 362 -5.22 -30.45 -12.19
N LYS A 363 -5.93 -31.23 -13.03
CA LYS A 363 -7.39 -31.12 -13.19
C LYS A 363 -8.11 -31.46 -11.88
N GLU A 364 -7.68 -32.50 -11.19
CA GLU A 364 -8.25 -32.92 -9.91
C GLU A 364 -8.02 -31.87 -8.81
N ALA A 365 -6.77 -31.42 -8.64
CA ALA A 365 -6.44 -30.35 -7.70
C ALA A 365 -7.21 -29.05 -8.02
N GLN A 366 -7.47 -28.76 -9.30
CA GLN A 366 -8.30 -27.63 -9.71
C GLN A 366 -9.78 -27.80 -9.33
N LYS A 367 -10.34 -29.01 -9.46
CA LYS A 367 -11.71 -29.32 -9.04
C LYS A 367 -11.85 -29.22 -7.51
N ASN A 368 -10.89 -29.80 -6.78
CA ASN A 368 -10.83 -29.75 -5.32
C ASN A 368 -10.69 -28.31 -4.82
N LEU A 369 -9.84 -27.49 -5.45
CA LEU A 369 -9.72 -26.08 -5.13
C LEU A 369 -11.02 -25.31 -5.37
N LYS A 370 -11.71 -25.53 -6.49
CA LYS A 370 -13.03 -24.90 -6.75
C LYS A 370 -14.06 -25.29 -5.69
N ARG A 371 -14.10 -26.57 -5.31
CA ARG A 371 -15.00 -27.08 -4.26
C ARG A 371 -14.71 -26.44 -2.91
N ALA A 372 -13.44 -26.40 -2.51
CA ALA A 372 -12.99 -25.77 -1.27
C ALA A 372 -13.31 -24.27 -1.23
N ILE A 373 -13.13 -23.54 -2.34
CA ILE A 373 -13.50 -22.11 -2.42
C ILE A 373 -15.02 -21.93 -2.28
N ARG A 374 -15.83 -22.77 -2.94
CA ARG A 374 -17.29 -22.69 -2.87
C ARG A 374 -17.78 -22.96 -1.44
N LEU A 375 -17.25 -24.00 -0.81
CA LEU A 375 -17.57 -24.37 0.57
C LEU A 375 -17.12 -23.28 1.55
N GLY A 376 -15.89 -22.77 1.44
CA GLY A 376 -15.39 -21.70 2.31
C GLY A 376 -16.21 -20.42 2.20
N LYS A 377 -16.65 -20.05 0.99
CA LYS A 377 -17.57 -18.92 0.80
C LYS A 377 -18.95 -19.17 1.43
N LYS A 378 -19.50 -20.38 1.27
CA LYS A 378 -20.79 -20.76 1.86
C LYS A 378 -20.71 -20.70 3.39
N ASN A 379 -19.74 -21.38 4.00
CA ASN A 379 -19.57 -21.38 5.46
C ASN A 379 -19.37 -19.98 6.03
N TYR A 380 -18.68 -19.10 5.31
CA TYR A 380 -18.55 -17.70 5.72
C TYR A 380 -19.85 -16.93 5.59
N LYS A 381 -20.63 -17.15 4.52
CA LYS A 381 -21.96 -16.57 4.35
C LYS A 381 -22.87 -17.00 5.50
N ASP A 382 -22.99 -18.30 5.73
CA ASP A 382 -23.82 -18.88 6.79
C ASP A 382 -23.39 -18.34 8.18
N LYS A 383 -22.07 -18.22 8.44
CA LYS A 383 -21.55 -17.62 9.67
C LYS A 383 -21.91 -16.13 9.85
N VAL A 384 -21.98 -15.37 8.76
CA VAL A 384 -22.39 -13.96 8.81
C VAL A 384 -23.90 -13.87 9.00
N GLU A 385 -24.69 -14.71 8.32
CA GLU A 385 -26.15 -14.76 8.44
C GLU A 385 -26.60 -15.18 9.84
N ASN A 386 -26.00 -16.21 10.43
CA ASN A 386 -26.32 -16.61 11.81
C ASN A 386 -26.03 -15.48 12.81
N LYS A 387 -24.92 -14.76 12.64
CA LYS A 387 -24.58 -13.58 13.47
C LYS A 387 -25.54 -12.40 13.29
N LEU A 388 -26.27 -12.35 12.18
CA LEU A 388 -27.31 -11.35 11.94
C LEU A 388 -28.64 -11.77 12.56
N GLN A 389 -28.92 -13.08 12.64
CA GLN A 389 -30.12 -13.65 13.25
C GLN A 389 -30.09 -13.60 14.79
N ASP A 390 -28.92 -13.70 15.41
CA ASP A 390 -28.76 -13.69 16.88
C ASP A 390 -29.02 -12.31 17.54
N CYS A 391 -29.48 -11.29 16.80
CA CYS A 391 -29.84 -9.95 17.32
C CYS A 391 -28.81 -9.25 18.23
N ASP A 392 -27.53 -9.65 18.20
CA ASP A 392 -26.46 -8.90 18.86
C ASP A 392 -26.14 -7.63 18.05
N LEU A 393 -26.59 -6.48 18.54
CA LEU A 393 -26.31 -5.15 17.97
C LEU A 393 -24.81 -4.93 17.69
N ARG A 394 -23.93 -5.51 18.51
CA ARG A 394 -22.48 -5.42 18.35
C ARG A 394 -21.98 -6.35 17.23
N GLY A 395 -22.55 -7.55 17.11
CA GLY A 395 -22.35 -8.50 16.02
C GLY A 395 -22.82 -7.97 14.66
N LEU A 396 -24.00 -7.36 14.62
CA LEU A 396 -24.60 -6.69 13.46
C LEU A 396 -23.73 -5.54 12.95
N TRP A 397 -23.29 -4.64 13.84
CA TRP A 397 -22.38 -3.55 13.47
C TRP A 397 -21.02 -4.06 12.97
N LYS A 398 -20.52 -5.18 13.50
CA LYS A 398 -19.27 -5.81 13.06
C LYS A 398 -19.40 -6.51 11.70
N GLY A 399 -20.56 -7.13 11.44
CA GLY A 399 -20.93 -7.70 10.14
C GLY A 399 -21.04 -6.60 9.08
N PHE A 400 -21.75 -5.52 9.40
CA PHE A 400 -21.91 -4.35 8.53
C PHE A 400 -20.57 -3.70 8.17
N LYS A 401 -19.67 -3.51 9.16
CA LYS A 401 -18.31 -3.00 8.91
C LYS A 401 -17.46 -3.95 8.03
N SER A 402 -17.62 -5.27 8.18
CA SER A 402 -16.91 -6.25 7.34
C SER A 402 -17.43 -6.28 5.90
N MET A 403 -18.72 -6.05 5.68
CA MET A 403 -19.33 -6.02 4.35
C MET A 403 -19.06 -4.72 3.60
N THR A 404 -19.10 -3.58 4.31
CA THR A 404 -18.91 -2.24 3.73
C THR A 404 -17.45 -1.80 3.70
N GLY A 405 -16.56 -2.49 4.41
CA GLY A 405 -15.15 -2.11 4.55
C GLY A 405 -14.95 -0.81 5.36
N TYR A 406 -15.97 -0.36 6.09
CA TYR A 406 -15.98 0.92 6.79
C TYR A 406 -15.39 0.80 8.21
N GLY A 407 -14.33 1.56 8.50
CA GLY A 407 -13.82 1.80 9.87
C GLY A 407 -12.42 1.23 10.19
N PRO A 408 -11.72 1.82 11.19
CA PRO A 408 -10.40 1.36 11.61
C PRO A 408 -10.50 -0.04 12.24
N ALA A 409 -9.49 -0.86 12.00
CA ALA A 409 -9.43 -2.23 12.50
C ALA A 409 -9.63 -2.23 14.03
N CYS A 410 -10.77 -2.75 14.48
CA CYS A 410 -11.03 -3.00 15.89
C CYS A 410 -10.05 -4.11 16.34
N ASN A 411 -8.97 -3.69 16.99
CA ASN A 411 -8.24 -4.53 17.92
C ASN A 411 -9.19 -4.71 19.11
N ASP A 412 -9.82 -5.87 19.25
CA ASP A 412 -9.97 -6.39 20.60
C ASP A 412 -10.23 -7.89 20.72
N ILE A 413 -9.81 -8.35 21.89
CA ILE A 413 -9.67 -9.69 22.44
C ILE A 413 -11.02 -10.42 22.37
N GLY A 414 -11.13 -11.40 21.47
CA GLY A 414 -12.20 -12.37 21.49
C GLY A 414 -11.71 -13.58 22.27
N GLY A 415 -12.03 -13.62 23.57
CA GLY A 415 -12.07 -14.87 24.32
C GLY A 415 -12.99 -15.85 23.59
N ASN A 416 -12.61 -17.12 23.56
CA ASN A 416 -13.44 -18.18 23.03
C ASN A 416 -14.73 -18.25 23.86
N SER A 417 -15.83 -17.73 23.34
CA SER A 417 -17.16 -18.12 23.82
C SER A 417 -17.41 -19.54 23.30
N PHE A 418 -17.03 -20.54 24.09
CA PHE A 418 -17.68 -21.84 24.06
C PHE A 418 -19.18 -21.60 24.26
N SER A 419 -20.06 -22.15 23.42
CA SER A 419 -21.49 -22.01 23.70
C SER A 419 -21.82 -22.90 24.91
N PRO A 420 -22.66 -22.44 25.85
CA PRO A 420 -23.14 -23.27 26.97
C PRO A 420 -23.78 -24.58 26.48
N ASP A 421 -24.38 -24.58 25.28
CA ASP A 421 -24.97 -25.76 24.67
C ASP A 421 -23.91 -26.77 24.18
N GLU A 422 -22.78 -26.31 23.64
CA GLU A 422 -21.64 -27.16 23.26
C GLU A 422 -20.93 -27.74 24.50
N ALA A 423 -20.90 -27.00 25.61
CA ALA A 423 -20.41 -27.49 26.88
C ALA A 423 -21.36 -28.54 27.49
N ASN A 424 -22.67 -28.28 27.53
CA ASN A 424 -23.67 -29.23 28.03
C ASN A 424 -23.70 -30.53 27.22
N GLN A 425 -23.52 -30.46 25.90
CA GLN A 425 -23.47 -31.64 25.04
C GLN A 425 -22.15 -32.43 25.17
N PHE A 426 -21.10 -31.82 25.72
CA PHE A 426 -19.83 -32.47 26.05
C PHE A 426 -19.89 -33.11 27.44
N TYR A 427 -20.41 -32.40 28.46
CA TYR A 427 -20.51 -32.89 29.83
C TYR A 427 -21.67 -33.88 30.06
N GLY A 428 -22.80 -33.75 29.35
CA GLY A 428 -23.93 -34.67 29.44
C GLY A 428 -23.66 -36.10 28.92
N ARG A 429 -22.48 -36.35 28.33
CA ARG A 429 -22.07 -37.69 27.90
C ARG A 429 -21.66 -38.59 29.07
N PHE A 430 -21.28 -37.99 30.20
CA PHE A 430 -20.85 -38.71 31.41
C PHE A 430 -22.02 -39.16 32.30
N GLU A 431 -23.25 -38.65 32.10
CA GLU A 431 -24.43 -39.05 32.89
C GLU A 431 -25.01 -40.42 32.45
N SER A 432 -24.67 -40.91 31.25
CA SER A 432 -25.25 -42.14 30.69
C SER A 432 -24.68 -43.45 31.25
N MET A 433 -23.71 -43.40 32.17
CA MET A 433 -23.12 -44.59 32.83
C MET A 433 -23.52 -44.75 34.31
N GLY A 434 -24.50 -43.98 34.81
CA GLY A 434 -24.88 -43.98 36.23
C GLY A 434 -26.12 -44.80 36.62
N ASN A 435 -26.91 -45.34 35.69
CA ASN A 435 -28.14 -46.05 36.03
C ASN A 435 -28.17 -47.46 35.45
N LEU A 436 -27.60 -48.43 36.18
CA LEU A 436 -28.11 -49.81 36.27
C LEU A 436 -27.40 -50.59 37.39
N ILE A 437 -28.21 -50.94 38.41
CA ILE A 437 -28.10 -52.06 39.38
C ILE A 437 -27.28 -51.79 40.65
N ILE A 438 -27.99 -51.66 41.80
CA ILE A 438 -28.24 -52.66 42.87
C ILE A 438 -29.56 -52.17 43.54
N ASP A 439 -30.63 -52.93 43.80
CA ASP A 439 -30.79 -54.32 44.27
C ASP A 439 -30.12 -55.45 43.47
#